data_AF-A0A2W6IRU6-F1
#
_entry.id   AF-A0A2W6IRU6-F1
#
_cell.length_a   1.000
_cell.length_b   1.000
_cell.length_c   1.000
_cell.angle_alpha   90.00
_cell.angle_beta   90.00
_cell.angle_gamma   90.00
#
_symmetry.space_group_name_H-M   'P 1'
#
loop_
_entity.id
_entity.type
_entity.pdbx_description
1 polymer ?
#
loop_
_entity_poly.entity_id
_entity_poly.type
_entity_poly.pdbx_seq_one_letter_code
_entity_poly.pdbx_strand_id
1 'polypeptide(L)' 'MIGEVLQFRDLQELCRPGKRPRLATVERWAKQRKIRVQYDGQGGVWTTTAALNEALGLSTTATSAFENESYPASLI' A
#
# COMPACT_ATOMS: atom_id res chain seq x y z
N MET A 1 10.87 14.21 3.45
CA MET A 1 10.03 13.31 4.28
C MET A 1 10.51 11.89 4.03
N ILE A 2 10.95 11.17 5.06
CA ILE A 2 11.08 9.72 4.95
C ILE A 2 9.63 9.21 4.81
N GLY A 3 9.30 8.61 3.66
CA GLY A 3 7.97 8.09 3.40
C GLY A 3 7.55 7.09 4.48
N GLU A 4 6.24 6.93 4.68
CA GLU A 4 5.71 6.02 5.69
C GLU A 4 6.21 4.58 5.42
N VAL A 5 7.06 4.10 6.31
CA VAL A 5 7.64 2.75 6.25
C VAL A 5 6.67 1.79 6.93
N LEU A 6 6.24 0.77 6.19
CA LEU A 6 5.41 -0.31 6.69
C LEU A 6 6.31 -1.44 7.16
N GLN A 7 6.16 -1.84 8.43
CA GLN A 7 6.91 -2.93 8.99
C GLN A 7 6.18 -4.26 8.79
N PHE A 8 6.85 -5.36 9.15
CA PHE A 8 6.30 -6.71 9.02
C PHE A 8 4.91 -6.86 9.64
N ARG A 9 4.67 -6.23 10.80
CA ARG A 9 3.37 -6.26 11.48
C ARG A 9 2.26 -5.65 10.63
N ASP A 10 2.53 -4.52 9.98
CA ASP A 10 1.55 -3.87 9.12
C ASP A 10 1.29 -4.72 7.87
N LEU A 11 2.34 -5.33 7.32
CA LEU A 11 2.23 -6.27 6.20
C LEU A 11 1.43 -7.53 6.55
N GLN A 12 1.47 -7.99 7.81
CA GLN A 12 0.64 -9.10 8.28
C GLN A 12 -0.84 -8.75 8.22
N GLU A 13 -1.22 -7.57 8.74
CA GLU A 13 -2.61 -7.10 8.73
C GLU A 13 -3.10 -6.86 7.30
N LEU A 14 -2.26 -6.30 6.42
CA LEU A 14 -2.58 -6.10 5.01
C LEU A 14 -2.70 -7.41 4.22
N CYS A 15 -1.84 -8.39 4.51
CA CYS A 15 -1.85 -9.70 3.85
C CYS A 15 -3.08 -10.51 4.26
N ARG A 16 -3.41 -10.53 5.55
CA ARG A 16 -4.56 -11.28 6.08
C ARG A 16 -5.09 -10.64 7.38
N PRO A 17 -6.07 -9.72 7.29
CA PRO A 17 -6.58 -8.99 8.45
C PRO A 17 -7.05 -9.92 9.56
N GLY A 18 -6.65 -9.64 10.80
CA GLY A 18 -7.06 -10.42 11.97
C GLY A 18 -6.40 -11.80 12.10
N LYS A 19 -5.49 -12.16 11.19
CA LYS A 19 -4.60 -13.33 11.33
C LYS A 19 -3.17 -12.83 11.36
N ARG A 20 -2.27 -13.55 12.04
CA ARG A 20 -0.82 -13.27 12.04
C ARG A 20 -0.09 -14.25 11.12
N PRO A 21 -0.13 -14.07 9.79
CA PRO A 21 0.56 -14.95 8.86
C PRO A 21 2.08 -14.94 9.11
N ARG A 22 2.74 -16.07 8.91
CA ARG A 22 4.20 -16.17 9.05
C ARG A 22 4.91 -15.36 7.97
N LEU A 23 6.18 -15.02 8.20
CA LEU A 23 7.04 -14.29 7.25
C LEU A 23 6.96 -14.86 5.83
N ALA A 24 7.17 -16.16 5.68
CA ALA A 24 7.10 -16.85 4.38
C ALA A 24 5.76 -16.66 3.63
N THR A 25 4.65 -16.50 4.36
CA THR A 25 3.34 -16.22 3.76
C THR A 25 3.25 -14.79 3.27
N VAL A 26 3.74 -13.84 4.08
CA VAL A 26 3.79 -12.41 3.71
C VAL A 26 4.76 -12.20 2.54
N GLU A 27 5.92 -12.83 2.53
CA GLU A 27 6.88 -12.78 1.41
C GLU A 27 6.29 -13.36 0.12
N ARG A 28 5.62 -14.52 0.21
CA ARG A 28 4.95 -15.13 -0.94
C ARG A 28 3.87 -14.20 -1.48
N TRP A 29 3.06 -13.61 -0.60
CA TRP A 29 2.04 -12.63 -0.97
C TRP A 29 2.65 -11.39 -1.62
N ALA A 30 3.71 -10.82 -1.03
CA ALA A 30 4.42 -9.67 -1.57
C ALA A 30 4.98 -9.96 -2.96
N LYS A 31 5.58 -11.14 -3.16
CA LYS A 31 6.09 -11.60 -4.45
C LYS A 31 4.98 -11.74 -5.49
N GLN A 32 3.81 -12.29 -5.10
CA GLN A 32 2.65 -12.40 -6.00
C GLN A 32 2.09 -11.04 -6.42
N ARG A 33 2.07 -10.08 -5.50
CA ARG A 33 1.62 -8.70 -5.77
C ARG A 33 2.71 -7.81 -6.35
N LYS A 34 3.93 -8.33 -6.55
CA LYS A 34 5.12 -7.56 -7.00
C LYS A 34 5.46 -6.38 -6.08
N ILE A 35 5.16 -6.49 -4.79
CA ILE A 35 5.52 -5.50 -3.76
C ILE A 35 7.02 -5.60 -3.50
N ARG A 36 7.74 -4.48 -3.62
CA ARG A 36 9.17 -4.43 -3.26
C ARG A 36 9.31 -4.42 -1.75
N VAL A 37 9.86 -5.49 -1.20
CA VAL A 37 10.14 -5.63 0.24
C VAL A 37 11.64 -5.73 0.47
N GLN A 38 12.11 -5.18 1.58
CA GLN A 38 13.49 -5.31 2.05
C GLN A 38 13.54 -6.01 3.40
N TYR A 39 14.65 -6.68 3.69
CA TYR A 39 14.88 -7.32 4.98
C TYR A 39 15.42 -6.31 5.99
N ASP A 40 14.97 -6.41 7.24
CA ASP A 40 15.40 -5.56 8.35
C ASP A 40 16.69 -6.06 9.04
N GLY A 41 17.21 -7.23 8.63
CA GLY A 41 18.39 -7.87 9.24
C GLY A 41 18.11 -8.60 10.56
N GLN A 42 16.89 -8.52 11.10
CA GLN A 42 16.44 -9.25 12.30
C GLN A 42 15.46 -10.39 11.98
N GLY A 43 15.27 -10.68 10.69
CA GLY A 43 14.36 -11.73 10.23
C GLY A 43 12.94 -11.25 9.94
N GLY A 44 12.73 -9.93 9.85
CA GLY A 44 11.51 -9.32 9.34
C GLY A 44 11.72 -8.70 7.96
N VAL A 45 10.60 -8.23 7.39
CA VAL A 45 10.59 -7.45 6.15
C VAL A 45 9.89 -6.12 6.38
N TRP A 46 10.33 -5.11 5.63
CA TRP A 46 9.71 -3.80 5.58
C TRP A 46 9.53 -3.36 4.13
N THR A 47 8.60 -2.44 3.91
CA THR A 47 8.39 -1.77 2.63
C THR A 47 7.99 -0.32 2.87
N THR A 48 7.78 0.43 1.80
CA THR A 48 7.24 1.78 1.87
C THR A 48 5.80 1.77 1.37
N THR A 49 4.97 2.67 1.88
CA THR A 49 3.59 2.87 1.36
C THR A 49 3.60 3.15 -0.15
N ALA A 50 4.59 3.88 -0.65
CA ALA A 50 4.75 4.14 -2.08
C ALA A 50 4.96 2.84 -2.89
N ALA A 51 5.91 1.99 -2.49
CA ALA A 51 6.17 0.72 -3.18
C ALA A 51 4.99 -0.25 -3.09
N LEU A 52 4.26 -0.23 -1.97
CA LEU A 52 3.02 -0.98 -1.82
C LEU A 52 1.94 -0.46 -2.79
N ASN A 53 1.71 0.84 -2.83
CA ASN A 53 0.70 1.46 -3.69
C ASN A 53 1.02 1.28 -5.18
N GLU A 54 2.30 1.32 -5.57
CA GLU A 54 2.78 1.00 -6.92
C GLU A 54 2.45 -0.44 -7.29
N ALA A 55 2.77 -1.39 -6.42
CA ALA A 55 2.51 -2.80 -6.64
C ALA A 55 1.01 -3.16 -6.66
N LEU A 56 0.18 -2.40 -5.93
CA LEU A 56 -1.27 -2.55 -5.95
C LEU A 56 -1.94 -1.83 -7.13
N GLY A 57 -1.20 -1.06 -7.94
CA GLY A 57 -1.76 -0.24 -9.02
C GLY A 57 -2.58 0.95 -8.52
N LEU A 58 -2.41 1.32 -7.26
CA LEU A 58 -3.06 2.47 -6.60
C LEU A 58 -2.28 3.78 -6.83
N SER A 59 -1.14 3.71 -7.51
CA SER A 59 -0.37 4.88 -7.92
C SER A 59 -1.12 5.66 -8.99
N THR A 60 -1.95 6.59 -8.54
CA THR A 60 -2.32 7.83 -9.23
C THR A 60 -2.66 7.72 -10.73
N THR A 61 -3.46 6.72 -11.11
CA THR A 61 -4.45 6.87 -12.20
C THR A 61 -5.86 6.95 -11.60
N ALA A 62 -5.99 7.56 -10.43
CA ALA A 62 -7.26 7.93 -9.81
C ALA A 62 -7.37 9.46 -9.61
N THR A 63 -6.56 10.24 -10.32
CA THR A 63 -6.72 11.71 -10.44
C THR A 63 -7.43 12.03 -11.75
N SER A 64 -8.60 11.41 -11.97
CA SER A 64 -9.51 11.76 -13.07
C SER A 64 -10.96 11.37 -12.73
N ALA A 65 -11.40 11.60 -11.50
CA ALA A 65 -12.80 11.34 -11.12
C ALA A 65 -13.41 12.37 -10.17
N PHE A 66 -12.77 13.52 -9.98
CA PHE A 66 -13.38 14.68 -9.31
C PHE A 66 -13.08 16.00 -10.05
N GLU A 67 -12.96 15.92 -11.38
CA GLU A 67 -13.13 17.12 -12.20
C GLU A 67 -14.61 17.23 -12.53
N ASN A 68 -15.18 18.37 -12.16
CA ASN A 68 -16.44 18.93 -12.66
C ASN A 68 -17.72 18.67 -11.85
N GLU A 69 -17.88 19.37 -10.73
CA GLU A 69 -19.15 20.04 -10.42
C GLU A 69 -18.86 21.46 -9.90
N SER A 70 -18.37 22.32 -10.79
CA SER A 70 -18.46 23.76 -10.57
C SER A 70 -19.93 24.14 -10.78
N TYR A 71 -20.72 24.16 -9.70
CA TYR A 71 -22.10 24.65 -9.78
C TYR A 71 -22.07 26.13 -10.22
N PRO A 72 -22.70 26.51 -11.33
CA PRO A 72 -22.80 27.92 -11.69
C PRO A 72 -23.65 28.64 -10.64
N ALA A 73 -23.07 29.67 -10.04
CA ALA A 73 -23.70 30.56 -9.07
C ALA A 73 -24.78 31.44 -9.73
N SER A 74 -25.89 30.82 -10.13
CA SER A 74 -27.07 31.52 -10.67
C SER A 74 -28.32 30.69 -10.46
N LEU A 75 -28.76 30.58 -9.19
CA LEU A 75 -30.11 30.13 -8.82
C LEU A 75 -30.44 30.56 -7.37
N ILE A 76 -30.19 31.82 -7.02
CA ILE A 76 -30.89 32.56 -5.94
C ILE A 76 -31.08 34.00 -6.42
#